data_AF-A0A6G4XGJ2-F1
#
_entry.id   AF-A0A6G4XGJ2-F1
#
_cell.length_a   1.000
_cell.length_b   1.000
_cell.length_c   1.000
_cell.angle_alpha   90.00
_cell.angle_beta   90.00
_cell.angle_gamma   90.00
#
_symmetry.space_group_name_H-M   'P 1'
#
loop_
_entity.id
_entity.type
_entity.pdbx_description
1 polymer ?
#
loop_
_entity_poly.entity_id
_entity_poly.type
_entity_poly.pdbx_seq_one_letter_code
_entity_poly.pdbx_strand_id
1 'polypeptide(L)'
;MADTPHYNGNHAGGHTRLGARLNQHQAAQQPQPPAIQPDAPMRSRPQPAPAPVRKGPGTRRSVPRPAGPADLTAATHLPGALPVDPSVIQDLRLEVAEDLRLERARRGGESLTQQEEEQLADVFAQRRVAAWHATKLTEKQPLTREQLNLVRIEILNLTFRAGALQRILDRPGVQNIDIDLHQMVMFVDEIGQQRQLLSCPFADAQQALDWVNTMASQSGHGERQLAHGSPFVRFRLPDRSRVAASLMASNVAISIRKHGASSWRLKDIEQVGTIDPLMREFLAAAVRARLNIVVCGGMTAGKTSLVRCLAREIPADERLITLETEFELFLDTGQTAAHVVAFEARESNGEGGAGELTIADMLPEVLRYNADRIMVGEVRGKEAEAMMEAMSMGMEGSMCTLHAKKPEEFISRLVLRLGKAGLDVSTSHGLIESAVDLMVFIEKRPYGAKAVTHIWEVDGLGEGHRVVTNPLFAPSKETGRTVPTPYPMTSDRAERLAAAGFDPLLRAHYPQGAWPTDRQAS
;
A
#
# COMPACT_ATOMS: atom_id res chain seq x y z
N MET A 1 -69.51 33.60 -51.64
CA MET A 1 -70.05 32.56 -52.54
C MET A 1 -69.05 31.40 -52.47
N ALA A 2 -69.38 30.22 -51.94
CA ALA A 2 -70.52 29.34 -52.25
C ALA A 2 -70.33 28.65 -53.62
N ASP A 3 -70.51 27.33 -53.77
CA ASP A 3 -70.77 26.31 -52.75
C ASP A 3 -70.45 24.87 -53.24
N THR A 4 -70.50 23.91 -52.32
CA THR A 4 -70.58 22.45 -52.62
C THR A 4 -71.88 22.10 -53.38
N PRO A 5 -71.96 20.99 -54.17
CA PRO A 5 -72.21 19.64 -53.62
C PRO A 5 -71.64 18.50 -54.55
N HIS A 6 -72.06 17.22 -54.63
CA HIS A 6 -73.07 16.38 -53.95
C HIS A 6 -72.70 14.86 -54.07
N TYR A 7 -72.80 14.10 -52.97
CA TYR A 7 -73.41 12.74 -52.79
C TYR A 7 -73.07 11.55 -53.74
N ASN A 8 -73.25 10.27 -53.36
CA ASN A 8 -73.98 9.57 -52.26
C ASN A 8 -73.10 8.37 -51.77
N GLY A 9 -73.11 7.82 -50.55
CA GLY A 9 -74.21 7.42 -49.64
C GLY A 9 -74.73 6.02 -50.05
N ASN A 10 -74.81 4.95 -49.23
CA ASN A 10 -74.76 4.71 -47.77
C ASN A 10 -74.36 3.21 -47.52
N HIS A 11 -74.13 2.59 -46.34
CA HIS A 11 -74.14 2.82 -44.86
C HIS A 11 -73.19 1.76 -44.21
N ALA A 12 -72.88 1.63 -42.90
CA ALA A 12 -73.27 2.27 -41.62
C ALA A 12 -71.97 2.65 -40.83
N GLY A 13 -71.77 2.71 -39.50
CA GLY A 13 -72.52 2.38 -38.25
C GLY A 13 -72.14 1.01 -37.64
N GLY A 14 -71.81 0.81 -36.35
CA GLY A 14 -71.64 1.70 -35.16
C GLY A 14 -71.39 0.82 -33.89
N HIS A 15 -70.91 1.26 -32.71
CA HIS A 15 -70.71 2.59 -32.12
C HIS A 15 -69.51 2.62 -31.12
N THR A 16 -69.24 3.77 -30.50
CA THR A 16 -68.03 4.07 -29.69
C THR A 16 -68.31 4.69 -28.31
N ARG A 17 -67.36 4.45 -27.37
CA ARG A 17 -66.83 5.37 -26.33
C ARG A 17 -67.70 5.79 -25.11
N LEU A 18 -66.96 5.96 -23.99
CA LEU A 18 -67.14 6.88 -22.85
C LEU A 18 -68.41 6.78 -21.97
N GLY A 19 -68.22 6.93 -20.65
CA GLY A 19 -69.29 7.15 -19.67
C GLY A 19 -68.81 6.89 -18.24
N ALA A 20 -68.90 7.88 -17.34
CA ALA A 20 -68.29 7.80 -16.00
C ALA A 20 -69.32 7.78 -14.86
N ARG A 21 -68.89 7.23 -13.71
CA ARG A 21 -69.32 7.51 -12.31
C ARG A 21 -70.61 6.88 -11.71
N LEU A 22 -70.38 6.35 -10.49
CA LEU A 22 -71.19 6.38 -9.25
C LEU A 22 -72.24 5.31 -8.92
N ASN A 23 -71.82 4.44 -7.97
CA ASN A 23 -72.51 3.94 -6.76
C ASN A 23 -73.89 3.26 -6.79
N GLN A 24 -73.90 1.98 -6.34
CA GLN A 24 -74.71 1.34 -5.27
C GLN A 24 -74.64 -0.21 -5.48
N HIS A 25 -74.69 -1.14 -4.51
CA HIS A 25 -74.71 -1.09 -3.03
C HIS A 25 -73.92 -2.30 -2.44
N GLN A 26 -73.86 -2.39 -1.10
CA GLN A 26 -73.11 -3.35 -0.26
C GLN A 26 -73.28 -4.87 -0.55
N ALA A 27 -72.21 -5.65 -0.32
CA ALA A 27 -72.22 -6.88 0.50
C ALA A 27 -70.75 -7.29 0.85
N ALA A 28 -70.54 -8.20 1.82
CA ALA A 28 -69.21 -8.59 2.30
C ALA A 28 -69.11 -10.07 2.73
N GLN A 29 -67.88 -10.51 3.04
CA GLN A 29 -67.45 -11.75 3.72
C GLN A 29 -66.98 -12.96 2.86
N GLN A 30 -65.67 -13.20 2.95
CA GLN A 30 -64.93 -14.47 3.11
C GLN A 30 -65.02 -15.62 2.06
N PRO A 31 -63.86 -16.25 1.70
CA PRO A 31 -63.80 -17.42 0.82
C PRO A 31 -63.99 -18.76 1.56
N GLN A 32 -64.22 -19.83 0.79
CA GLN A 32 -64.58 -21.20 1.23
C GLN A 32 -63.37 -22.13 1.56
N PRO A 33 -63.60 -23.29 2.24
CA PRO A 33 -62.55 -24.04 2.95
C PRO A 33 -61.77 -25.09 2.12
N PRO A 34 -60.64 -25.61 2.65
CA PRO A 34 -59.78 -26.60 1.98
C PRO A 34 -60.23 -28.07 2.13
N ALA A 35 -59.67 -28.95 1.28
CA ALA A 35 -59.89 -30.40 1.28
C ALA A 35 -58.96 -31.18 2.26
N ILE A 36 -59.29 -32.45 2.51
CA ILE A 36 -58.74 -33.29 3.60
C ILE A 36 -57.73 -34.34 3.07
N GLN A 37 -56.82 -34.78 3.94
CA GLN A 37 -55.70 -35.73 3.72
C GLN A 37 -56.13 -37.22 3.81
N PRO A 38 -55.19 -38.15 3.61
CA PRO A 38 -54.97 -39.20 4.62
C PRO A 38 -53.50 -39.33 5.12
N ASP A 39 -53.34 -40.00 6.27
CA ASP A 39 -52.20 -39.95 7.20
C ASP A 39 -50.91 -40.72 6.86
N ALA A 40 -49.78 -40.29 7.45
CA ALA A 40 -48.94 -41.05 8.43
C ALA A 40 -47.65 -40.27 8.82
N PRO A 41 -46.94 -40.59 9.92
CA PRO A 41 -47.38 -40.36 11.31
C PRO A 41 -46.43 -39.41 12.11
N MET A 42 -46.80 -39.15 13.36
CA MET A 42 -46.37 -38.03 14.22
C MET A 42 -44.86 -37.93 14.57
N ARG A 43 -44.37 -36.69 14.68
CA ARG A 43 -43.16 -36.33 15.47
C ARG A 43 -43.51 -36.14 16.95
N SER A 44 -42.62 -36.51 17.85
CA SER A 44 -42.77 -36.33 19.31
C SER A 44 -42.34 -34.93 19.79
N ARG A 45 -42.79 -34.55 21.00
CA ARG A 45 -42.57 -33.23 21.63
C ARG A 45 -41.13 -33.05 22.16
N PRO A 46 -40.58 -31.82 22.18
CA PRO A 46 -39.32 -31.53 22.89
C PRO A 46 -39.48 -31.64 24.41
N GLN A 47 -38.39 -32.03 25.09
CA GLN A 47 -38.30 -32.10 26.56
C GLN A 47 -37.71 -30.80 27.17
N PRO A 48 -37.99 -30.49 28.45
CA PRO A 48 -37.50 -29.28 29.11
C PRO A 48 -36.01 -29.33 29.46
N ALA A 49 -35.43 -28.15 29.72
CA ALA A 49 -33.98 -27.95 29.89
C ALA A 49 -33.42 -28.42 31.25
N PRO A 50 -32.13 -28.83 31.30
CA PRO A 50 -31.40 -29.03 32.55
C PRO A 50 -31.01 -27.71 33.23
N ALA A 51 -30.78 -27.77 34.55
CA ALA A 51 -30.42 -26.64 35.41
C ALA A 51 -28.99 -26.09 35.15
N PRO A 52 -28.67 -24.84 35.56
CA PRO A 52 -27.46 -24.15 35.09
C PRO A 52 -26.18 -24.63 35.77
N VAL A 53 -25.16 -24.94 34.96
CA VAL A 53 -23.77 -25.05 35.43
C VAL A 53 -23.26 -23.66 35.81
N ARG A 54 -22.62 -23.55 36.99
CA ARG A 54 -22.07 -22.29 37.51
C ARG A 54 -21.05 -21.69 36.52
N LYS A 55 -21.24 -20.42 36.15
CA LYS A 55 -20.16 -19.62 35.53
C LYS A 55 -19.04 -19.43 36.54
N GLY A 56 -17.83 -19.91 36.21
CA GLY A 56 -16.61 -19.46 36.87
C GLY A 56 -16.31 -17.99 36.52
N PRO A 57 -15.73 -17.19 37.42
CA PRO A 57 -15.48 -15.78 37.17
C PRO A 57 -14.27 -15.56 36.26
N GLY A 58 -14.44 -14.71 35.24
CA GLY A 58 -13.35 -14.07 34.50
C GLY A 58 -12.57 -14.97 33.54
N THR A 59 -12.85 -14.81 32.24
CA THR A 59 -11.77 -14.92 31.24
C THR A 59 -10.69 -13.92 31.62
N ARG A 60 -9.54 -14.40 32.12
CA ARG A 60 -8.37 -13.54 32.28
C ARG A 60 -8.02 -12.99 30.90
N ARG A 61 -8.04 -11.66 30.76
CA ARG A 61 -7.33 -10.98 29.67
C ARG A 61 -5.90 -11.51 29.70
N SER A 62 -5.49 -12.21 28.64
CA SER A 62 -4.08 -12.57 28.44
C SER A 62 -3.31 -11.27 28.32
N VAL A 63 -2.48 -10.97 29.33
CA VAL A 63 -1.48 -9.91 29.21
C VAL A 63 -0.55 -10.33 28.07
N PRO A 64 -0.26 -9.46 27.08
CA PRO A 64 0.68 -9.79 26.01
C PRO A 64 1.99 -10.27 26.61
N ARG A 65 2.45 -11.45 26.20
CA ARG A 65 3.67 -12.05 26.76
C ARG A 65 4.86 -11.29 26.17
N PRO A 66 5.64 -10.53 26.96
CA PRO A 66 6.83 -9.89 26.43
C PRO A 66 7.82 -10.98 26.01
N ALA A 67 8.45 -10.83 24.84
CA ALA A 67 9.29 -11.83 24.15
C ALA A 67 10.04 -12.80 25.09
N GLY A 68 10.00 -14.10 24.81
CA GLY A 68 10.53 -15.14 25.68
C GLY A 68 12.05 -15.32 25.58
N PRO A 69 12.66 -16.10 26.48
CA PRO A 69 14.08 -16.46 26.39
C PRO A 69 14.47 -17.05 25.03
N ALA A 70 13.55 -17.77 24.38
CA ALA A 70 13.77 -18.41 23.10
C ALA A 70 13.87 -17.45 21.89
N ASP A 71 13.28 -16.25 21.95
CA ASP A 71 13.42 -15.24 20.86
C ASP A 71 14.89 -14.82 20.78
N LEU A 72 15.46 -14.65 21.97
CA LEU A 72 16.86 -14.36 22.24
C LEU A 72 17.76 -15.57 21.91
N THR A 73 17.37 -16.80 22.25
CA THR A 73 18.13 -18.00 21.85
C THR A 73 18.24 -18.17 20.34
N ALA A 74 17.21 -17.80 19.57
CA ALA A 74 17.28 -17.79 18.11
C ALA A 74 18.12 -16.62 17.56
N ALA A 75 18.17 -15.48 18.27
CA ALA A 75 18.95 -14.30 17.88
C ALA A 75 20.47 -14.52 17.84
N THR A 76 21.01 -15.55 18.48
CA THR A 76 22.45 -15.91 18.43
C THR A 76 22.86 -16.55 17.10
N HIS A 77 21.91 -17.13 16.37
CA HIS A 77 22.14 -17.70 15.03
C HIS A 77 21.98 -16.66 13.91
N LEU A 78 21.52 -15.45 14.22
CA LEU A 78 21.46 -14.33 13.29
C LEU A 78 22.85 -13.68 13.17
N PRO A 79 23.37 -13.41 11.95
CA PRO A 79 24.73 -12.90 11.75
C PRO A 79 25.12 -11.71 12.63
N GLY A 80 26.32 -11.80 13.21
CA GLY A 80 26.81 -10.97 14.31
C GLY A 80 26.48 -11.61 15.66
N ALA A 81 27.49 -12.09 16.39
CA ALA A 81 27.28 -12.73 17.67
C ALA A 81 26.86 -11.73 18.76
N LEU A 82 25.89 -12.11 19.59
CA LEU A 82 25.63 -11.41 20.85
C LEU A 82 26.83 -11.64 21.80
N PRO A 83 27.27 -10.63 22.57
CA PRO A 83 28.45 -10.74 23.43
C PRO A 83 28.19 -11.44 24.78
N VAL A 84 26.95 -11.88 25.01
CA VAL A 84 26.46 -12.53 26.23
C VAL A 84 25.53 -13.67 25.87
N ASP A 85 25.29 -14.59 26.81
CA ASP A 85 24.22 -15.56 26.65
C ASP A 85 22.85 -14.84 26.56
N PRO A 86 21.97 -15.26 25.64
CA PRO A 86 20.64 -14.68 25.47
C PRO A 86 19.81 -14.55 26.75
N SER A 87 19.93 -15.48 27.70
CA SER A 87 19.22 -15.41 29.00
C SER A 87 19.53 -14.13 29.79
N VAL A 88 20.76 -13.65 29.73
CA VAL A 88 21.20 -12.41 30.41
C VAL A 88 20.44 -11.19 29.90
N ILE A 89 20.18 -11.12 28.60
CA ILE A 89 19.45 -10.00 27.99
C ILE A 89 17.98 -10.03 28.43
N GLN A 90 17.40 -11.24 28.56
CA GLN A 90 16.04 -11.41 29.05
C GLN A 90 15.88 -10.95 30.51
N ASP A 91 16.80 -11.35 31.38
CA ASP A 91 16.76 -10.99 32.81
C ASP A 91 16.92 -9.46 32.98
N LEU A 92 17.89 -8.85 32.29
CA LEU A 92 18.08 -7.40 32.30
C LEU A 92 16.87 -6.64 31.75
N ARG A 93 16.18 -7.19 30.73
CA ARG A 93 14.93 -6.61 30.21
C ARG A 93 13.78 -6.69 31.23
N LEU A 94 13.67 -7.78 31.98
CA LEU A 94 12.69 -7.90 33.06
C LEU A 94 12.97 -6.87 34.18
N GLU A 95 14.24 -6.65 34.53
CA GLU A 95 14.63 -5.59 35.48
C GLU A 95 14.30 -4.18 34.97
N VAL A 96 14.46 -3.90 33.67
CA VAL A 96 14.08 -2.63 33.04
C VAL A 96 12.55 -2.47 32.98
N ALA A 97 11.80 -3.53 32.70
CA ALA A 97 10.34 -3.50 32.72
C ALA A 97 9.79 -3.19 34.12
N GLU A 98 10.42 -3.71 35.18
CA GLU A 98 10.08 -3.36 36.56
C GLU A 98 10.49 -1.93 36.94
N ASP A 99 11.65 -1.43 36.48
CA ASP A 99 12.02 -0.01 36.65
C ASP A 99 10.98 0.92 35.99
N LEU A 100 10.53 0.62 34.76
CA LEU A 100 9.46 1.35 34.07
C LEU A 100 8.12 1.26 34.81
N ARG A 101 7.78 0.09 35.36
CA ARG A 101 6.55 -0.11 36.15
C ARG A 101 6.55 0.72 37.44
N LEU A 102 7.71 0.82 38.10
CA LEU A 102 7.89 1.64 39.30
C LEU A 102 7.86 3.14 38.98
N GLU A 103 8.45 3.56 37.86
CA GLU A 103 8.42 4.97 37.42
C GLU A 103 7.01 5.43 37.03
N ARG A 104 6.25 4.62 36.28
CA ARG A 104 4.81 4.85 36.03
C ARG A 104 4.01 4.99 37.33
N ALA A 105 4.28 4.16 38.33
CA ALA A 105 3.61 4.23 39.63
C ALA A 105 3.96 5.50 40.43
N ARG A 106 5.20 6.02 40.31
CA ARG A 106 5.61 7.29 40.92
C ARG A 106 4.92 8.50 40.30
N ARG A 107 4.67 8.49 38.99
CA ARG A 107 3.99 9.57 38.26
C ARG A 107 2.46 9.58 38.41
N GLY A 108 1.92 8.82 39.36
CA GLY A 108 0.51 8.94 39.79
C GLY A 108 -0.55 8.62 38.74
N GLY A 109 -0.18 8.10 37.57
CA GLY A 109 -1.10 7.85 36.45
C GLY A 109 -0.99 8.81 35.26
N GLU A 110 0.03 9.69 35.21
CA GLU A 110 0.35 10.41 33.97
C GLU A 110 0.71 9.43 32.84
N SER A 111 0.04 9.58 31.68
CA SER A 111 0.33 8.80 30.48
C SER A 111 1.60 9.30 29.80
N LEU A 112 2.71 8.58 30.00
CA LEU A 112 3.92 8.75 29.19
C LEU A 112 3.61 8.56 27.70
N THR A 113 4.21 9.38 26.84
CA THR A 113 4.27 9.07 25.41
C THR A 113 5.24 7.90 25.15
N GLN A 114 5.06 7.20 24.03
CA GLN A 114 5.95 6.10 23.64
C GLN A 114 7.42 6.53 23.52
N GLN A 115 7.68 7.78 23.12
CA GLN A 115 9.02 8.34 23.00
C GLN A 115 9.67 8.59 24.37
N GLU A 116 8.93 9.13 25.35
CA GLU A 116 9.42 9.29 26.72
C GLU A 116 9.67 7.93 27.39
N GLU A 117 8.84 6.93 27.11
CA GLU A 117 9.02 5.59 27.67
C GLU A 117 10.25 4.87 27.10
N GLU A 118 10.51 4.95 25.78
CA GLU A 118 11.74 4.41 25.17
C GLU A 118 12.99 5.15 25.68
N GLN A 119 12.92 6.47 25.89
CA GLN A 119 14.02 7.26 26.48
C GLN A 119 14.31 6.86 27.94
N LEU A 120 13.27 6.71 28.78
CA LEU A 120 13.42 6.22 30.15
C LEU A 120 13.98 4.79 30.18
N ALA A 121 13.56 3.95 29.23
CA ALA A 121 14.07 2.59 29.10
C ALA A 121 15.54 2.53 28.66
N ASP A 122 16.02 3.43 27.79
CA ASP A 122 17.45 3.48 27.42
C ASP A 122 18.31 3.84 28.64
N VAL A 123 17.87 4.79 29.45
CA VAL A 123 18.53 5.18 30.72
C VAL A 123 18.53 4.02 31.73
N PHE A 124 17.40 3.33 31.91
CA PHE A 124 17.34 2.18 32.81
C PHE A 124 18.17 1.00 32.29
N ALA A 125 18.12 0.69 30.99
CA ALA A 125 18.92 -0.35 30.37
C ALA A 125 20.42 -0.03 30.49
N GLN A 126 20.84 1.23 30.29
CA GLN A 126 22.23 1.66 30.50
C GLN A 126 22.66 1.41 31.95
N ARG A 127 21.82 1.76 32.92
CA ARG A 127 22.10 1.55 34.35
C ARG A 127 22.19 0.06 34.71
N ARG A 128 21.25 -0.77 34.23
CA ARG A 128 21.18 -2.20 34.51
C ARG A 128 22.35 -2.96 33.87
N VAL A 129 22.66 -2.68 32.60
CA VAL A 129 23.83 -3.25 31.89
C VAL A 129 25.15 -2.88 32.59
N ALA A 130 25.30 -1.62 33.03
CA ALA A 130 26.50 -1.19 33.76
C ALA A 130 26.65 -1.88 35.14
N ALA A 131 25.56 -2.03 35.89
CA ALA A 131 25.57 -2.73 37.17
C ALA A 131 25.90 -4.23 37.02
N TRP A 132 25.32 -4.89 36.02
CA TRP A 132 25.61 -6.28 35.68
C TRP A 132 27.07 -6.48 35.24
N HIS A 133 27.61 -5.57 34.42
CA HIS A 133 29.00 -5.64 33.97
C HIS A 133 29.98 -5.43 35.13
N ALA A 134 29.67 -4.55 36.09
CA ALA A 134 30.47 -4.38 37.31
C ALA A 134 30.59 -5.69 38.11
N THR A 135 29.51 -6.46 38.22
CA THR A 135 29.55 -7.82 38.78
C THR A 135 30.45 -8.74 37.97
N LYS A 136 30.30 -8.79 36.63
CA LYS A 136 31.09 -9.66 35.73
C LYS A 136 32.57 -9.29 35.58
N LEU A 137 32.96 -8.06 35.86
CA LEU A 137 34.38 -7.68 35.97
C LEU A 137 35.09 -8.47 37.09
N THR A 138 34.38 -8.80 38.17
CA THR A 138 34.87 -9.65 39.27
C THR A 138 35.13 -11.10 38.80
N GLU A 139 34.34 -11.57 37.83
CA GLU A 139 34.45 -12.89 37.21
C GLU A 139 35.46 -12.97 36.05
N LYS A 140 36.20 -11.88 35.77
CA LYS A 140 37.21 -11.76 34.70
C LYS A 140 36.68 -11.93 33.27
N GLN A 141 35.40 -11.60 33.00
CA GLN A 141 34.87 -11.46 31.64
C GLN A 141 34.54 -9.99 31.31
N PRO A 142 35.56 -9.15 31.02
CA PRO A 142 35.36 -7.74 30.66
C PRO A 142 34.82 -7.60 29.23
N LEU A 143 33.53 -7.29 29.09
CA LEU A 143 32.99 -6.80 27.80
C LEU A 143 33.51 -5.40 27.45
N THR A 144 33.64 -5.11 26.15
CA THR A 144 33.96 -3.77 25.65
C THR A 144 32.75 -2.82 25.72
N ARG A 145 33.00 -1.50 25.62
CA ARG A 145 31.93 -0.49 25.56
C ARG A 145 30.96 -0.71 24.39
N GLU A 146 31.46 -1.22 23.27
CA GLU A 146 30.65 -1.57 22.09
C GLU A 146 29.76 -2.78 22.36
N GLN A 147 30.29 -3.83 22.98
CA GLN A 147 29.52 -4.99 23.40
C GLN A 147 28.42 -4.62 24.41
N LEU A 148 28.72 -3.72 25.37
CA LEU A 148 27.71 -3.20 26.30
C LEU A 148 26.63 -2.35 25.62
N ASN A 149 26.99 -1.58 24.58
CA ASN A 149 25.99 -0.91 23.73
C ASN A 149 25.09 -1.93 23.01
N LEU A 150 25.63 -3.04 22.48
CA LEU A 150 24.84 -4.08 21.83
C LEU A 150 23.83 -4.74 22.79
N VAL A 151 24.25 -5.06 24.03
CA VAL A 151 23.32 -5.57 25.06
C VAL A 151 22.21 -4.57 25.35
N ARG A 152 22.53 -3.27 25.48
CA ARG A 152 21.55 -2.21 25.73
C ARG A 152 20.55 -2.07 24.57
N ILE A 153 21.04 -2.09 23.33
CA ILE A 153 20.22 -2.03 22.12
C ILE A 153 19.27 -3.22 22.06
N GLU A 154 19.72 -4.43 22.38
CA GLU A 154 18.84 -5.61 22.31
C GLU A 154 17.75 -5.62 23.38
N ILE A 155 18.02 -5.08 24.58
CA ILE A 155 16.98 -4.84 25.61
C ILE A 155 15.88 -3.91 25.06
N LEU A 156 16.25 -2.83 24.37
CA LEU A 156 15.28 -1.93 23.72
C LEU A 156 14.53 -2.61 22.57
N ASN A 157 15.25 -3.36 21.72
CA ASN A 157 14.67 -4.09 20.60
C ASN A 157 13.54 -5.02 21.06
N LEU A 158 13.75 -5.74 22.18
CA LEU A 158 12.80 -6.68 22.77
C LEU A 158 11.67 -6.04 23.60
N THR A 159 11.64 -4.71 23.71
CA THR A 159 10.67 -3.98 24.54
C THR A 159 9.80 -3.03 23.68
N PHE A 160 10.39 -2.33 22.72
CA PHE A 160 9.71 -1.29 21.91
C PHE A 160 9.73 -1.55 20.40
N ARG A 161 10.45 -2.57 19.92
CA ARG A 161 10.72 -2.79 18.49
C ARG A 161 10.53 -4.26 18.11
N ALA A 162 11.01 -4.70 16.95
CA ALA A 162 10.76 -6.04 16.41
C ALA A 162 11.46 -7.20 17.16
N GLY A 163 12.08 -7.00 18.32
CA GLY A 163 12.85 -8.02 19.03
C GLY A 163 14.05 -8.51 18.22
N ALA A 164 14.31 -9.82 18.23
CA ALA A 164 15.41 -10.45 17.49
C ALA A 164 15.44 -10.10 15.99
N LEU A 165 14.26 -9.90 15.38
CA LEU A 165 14.11 -9.49 13.98
C LEU A 165 14.65 -8.08 13.70
N GLN A 166 14.73 -7.21 14.71
CA GLN A 166 15.24 -5.84 14.54
C GLN A 166 16.67 -5.85 14.01
N ARG A 167 17.50 -6.81 14.44
CA ARG A 167 18.88 -6.98 13.98
C ARG A 167 19.00 -7.35 12.48
N ILE A 168 17.94 -7.88 11.87
CA ILE A 168 17.85 -8.10 10.43
C ILE A 168 17.25 -6.87 9.74
N LEU A 169 16.17 -6.31 10.29
CA LEU A 169 15.54 -5.11 9.76
C LEU A 169 16.50 -3.92 9.71
N ASP A 170 17.39 -3.74 10.68
CA ASP A 170 18.35 -2.63 10.74
C ASP A 170 19.46 -2.70 9.67
N ARG A 171 19.62 -3.84 8.99
CA ARG A 171 20.62 -3.98 7.92
C ARG A 171 20.36 -3.00 6.76
N PRO A 172 21.40 -2.32 6.26
CA PRO A 172 21.30 -1.54 5.03
C PRO A 172 20.84 -2.42 3.86
N GLY A 173 19.76 -2.00 3.18
CA GLY A 173 19.28 -2.65 1.97
C GLY A 173 18.28 -3.80 2.13
N VAL A 174 17.93 -4.26 3.34
CA VAL A 174 16.83 -5.24 3.52
C VAL A 174 15.51 -4.68 2.98
N GLN A 175 14.80 -5.48 2.18
CA GLN A 175 13.50 -5.16 1.57
C GLN A 175 12.38 -6.07 2.05
N ASN A 176 12.61 -7.38 2.08
CA ASN A 176 11.62 -8.36 2.53
C ASN A 176 12.27 -9.37 3.50
N ILE A 177 11.49 -9.83 4.48
CA ILE A 177 11.80 -10.98 5.34
C ILE A 177 10.59 -11.91 5.30
N ASP A 178 10.74 -13.12 4.76
CA ASP A 178 9.70 -14.14 4.75
C ASP A 178 10.08 -15.27 5.72
N ILE A 179 9.20 -15.64 6.65
CA ILE A 179 9.45 -16.63 7.71
C ILE A 179 8.40 -17.74 7.61
N ASP A 180 8.86 -18.99 7.52
CA ASP A 180 8.03 -20.18 7.46
C ASP A 180 8.31 -21.11 8.64
N LEU A 181 7.38 -21.16 9.60
CA LEU A 181 7.47 -22.02 10.78
C LEU A 181 7.18 -23.50 10.45
N HIS A 182 6.77 -23.86 9.22
CA HIS A 182 6.67 -25.26 8.82
C HIS A 182 8.06 -25.87 8.57
N GLN A 183 8.98 -25.09 7.99
CA GLN A 183 10.36 -25.49 7.72
C GLN A 183 11.37 -24.95 8.74
N MET A 184 10.95 -24.05 9.64
CA MET A 184 11.80 -23.32 10.59
C MET A 184 12.90 -22.49 9.90
N VAL A 185 12.54 -21.84 8.78
CA VAL A 185 13.44 -21.03 7.96
C VAL A 185 13.00 -19.57 7.87
N MET A 186 13.96 -18.70 7.57
CA MET A 186 13.75 -17.30 7.23
C MET A 186 14.50 -16.96 5.94
N PHE A 187 13.81 -16.38 4.97
CA PHE A 187 14.40 -15.80 3.76
C PHE A 187 14.52 -14.29 3.91
N VAL A 188 15.63 -13.72 3.44
CA VAL A 188 15.87 -12.26 3.46
C VAL A 188 16.23 -11.78 2.06
N ASP A 189 15.51 -10.78 1.56
CA ASP A 189 15.84 -10.08 0.31
C ASP A 189 16.59 -8.77 0.62
N GLU A 190 17.84 -8.67 0.18
CA GLU A 190 18.67 -7.45 0.29
C GLU A 190 18.90 -6.82 -1.11
N ILE A 191 18.94 -5.48 -1.20
CA ILE A 191 19.15 -4.74 -2.46
C ILE A 191 20.44 -5.20 -3.15
N GLY A 192 20.33 -5.59 -4.42
CA GLY A 192 21.47 -5.98 -5.26
C GLY A 192 22.07 -7.36 -4.95
N GLN A 193 21.53 -8.08 -3.96
CA GLN A 193 22.00 -9.41 -3.57
C GLN A 193 21.03 -10.52 -4.01
N GLN A 194 21.47 -11.77 -3.89
CA GLN A 194 20.56 -12.91 -3.93
C GLN A 194 19.84 -13.08 -2.59
N ARG A 195 18.64 -13.67 -2.62
CA ARG A 195 17.85 -14.01 -1.44
C ARG A 195 18.66 -14.91 -0.51
N GLN A 196 18.94 -14.44 0.71
CA GLN A 196 19.64 -15.21 1.73
C GLN A 196 18.67 -16.18 2.41
N LEU A 197 19.14 -17.38 2.76
CA LEU A 197 18.44 -18.34 3.61
C LEU A 197 19.12 -18.37 4.99
N LEU A 198 18.36 -18.12 6.04
CA LEU A 198 18.79 -18.06 7.44
C LEU A 198 17.87 -18.95 8.31
N SER A 199 18.34 -19.28 9.51
CA SER A 199 17.50 -19.93 10.54
C SER A 199 16.33 -19.04 10.95
N CYS A 200 15.19 -19.63 11.30
CA CYS A 200 14.07 -18.90 11.89
C CYS A 200 14.50 -18.18 13.19
N PRO A 201 14.08 -16.91 13.42
CA PRO A 201 14.33 -16.16 14.65
C PRO A 201 13.37 -16.53 15.80
N PHE A 202 12.64 -17.64 15.69
CA PHE A 202 11.72 -18.18 16.70
C PHE A 202 11.98 -19.68 16.89
N ALA A 203 11.89 -20.17 18.12
CA ALA A 203 12.06 -21.58 18.44
C ALA A 203 10.82 -22.44 18.12
N ASP A 204 9.63 -21.86 18.12
CA ASP A 204 8.37 -22.54 17.78
C ASP A 204 7.29 -21.56 17.25
N ALA A 205 6.15 -22.14 16.84
CA ALA A 205 5.02 -21.38 16.30
C ALA A 205 4.21 -20.60 17.35
N GLN A 206 4.22 -21.01 18.63
CA GLN A 206 3.57 -20.25 19.70
C GLN A 206 4.34 -18.97 19.99
N GLN A 207 5.66 -19.00 19.95
CA GLN A 207 6.51 -17.82 20.04
C GLN A 207 6.28 -16.86 18.87
N ALA A 208 6.21 -17.37 17.63
CA ALA A 208 5.86 -16.56 16.47
C ALA A 208 4.48 -15.88 16.62
N LEU A 209 3.49 -16.58 17.21
CA LEU A 209 2.18 -16.02 17.54
C LEU A 209 2.23 -14.98 18.68
N ASP A 210 3.00 -15.23 19.74
CA ASP A 210 3.20 -14.29 20.86
C ASP A 210 3.85 -12.99 20.36
N TRP A 211 4.84 -13.08 19.46
CA TRP A 211 5.48 -11.94 18.79
C TRP A 211 4.49 -11.18 17.90
N VAL A 212 3.79 -11.86 16.98
CA VAL A 212 2.80 -11.26 16.06
C VAL A 212 1.74 -10.49 16.85
N ASN A 213 1.16 -11.10 17.88
CA ASN A 213 0.08 -10.48 18.66
C ASN A 213 0.58 -9.31 19.52
N THR A 214 1.80 -9.38 20.05
CA THR A 214 2.43 -8.26 20.78
C THR A 214 2.65 -7.07 19.85
N MET A 215 3.30 -7.27 18.70
CA MET A 215 3.57 -6.19 17.73
C MET A 215 2.27 -5.60 17.14
N ALA A 216 1.28 -6.45 16.81
CA ALA A 216 -0.02 -5.98 16.35
C ALA A 216 -0.73 -5.10 17.40
N SER A 217 -0.68 -5.48 18.68
CA SER A 217 -1.25 -4.67 19.77
C SER A 217 -0.58 -3.31 19.95
N GLN A 218 0.74 -3.23 19.74
CA GLN A 218 1.53 -1.98 19.84
C GLN A 218 1.28 -1.05 18.65
N SER A 219 0.93 -1.58 17.47
CA SER A 219 0.73 -0.81 16.24
C SER A 219 -0.53 0.09 16.20
N GLY A 220 -1.25 0.23 17.32
CA GLY A 220 -2.54 0.93 17.39
C GLY A 220 -3.74 0.18 16.79
N HIS A 221 -3.51 -0.92 16.05
CA HIS A 221 -4.57 -1.75 15.43
C HIS A 221 -5.14 -2.79 16.42
N GLY A 222 -5.24 -2.41 17.71
CA GLY A 222 -5.21 -3.32 18.87
C GLY A 222 -6.38 -4.30 19.06
N GLU A 223 -7.34 -4.34 18.15
CA GLU A 223 -8.44 -5.32 18.13
C GLU A 223 -8.14 -6.54 17.24
N ARG A 224 -7.16 -6.44 16.32
CA ARG A 224 -6.82 -7.49 15.36
C ARG A 224 -5.71 -8.39 15.91
N GLN A 225 -6.08 -9.55 16.45
CA GLN A 225 -5.15 -10.61 16.90
C GLN A 225 -5.17 -11.81 15.96
N LEU A 226 -4.00 -12.43 15.72
CA LEU A 226 -3.87 -13.65 14.94
C LEU A 226 -4.29 -14.86 15.80
N ALA A 227 -5.42 -15.46 15.44
CA ALA A 227 -6.03 -16.60 16.12
C ALA A 227 -6.88 -17.42 15.13
N HIS A 228 -7.35 -18.62 15.49
CA HIS A 228 -8.15 -19.44 14.56
C HIS A 228 -9.47 -18.78 14.08
N GLY A 229 -10.05 -17.85 14.86
CA GLY A 229 -11.20 -17.05 14.44
C GLY A 229 -10.87 -15.82 13.58
N SER A 230 -9.59 -15.44 13.49
CA SER A 230 -9.07 -14.38 12.63
C SER A 230 -7.71 -14.83 12.08
N PRO A 231 -7.72 -15.75 11.09
CA PRO A 231 -6.54 -16.53 10.71
C PRO A 231 -5.52 -15.76 9.87
N PHE A 232 -5.65 -14.44 9.77
CA PHE A 232 -4.66 -13.53 9.21
C PHE A 232 -4.68 -12.19 9.95
N VAL A 233 -3.53 -11.52 10.02
CA VAL A 233 -3.42 -10.14 10.53
C VAL A 233 -2.48 -9.32 9.64
N ARG A 234 -2.77 -8.02 9.53
CA ARG A 234 -1.93 -7.00 8.89
C ARG A 234 -1.71 -5.85 9.86
N PHE A 235 -0.47 -5.42 10.03
CA PHE A 235 -0.09 -4.29 10.89
C PHE A 235 1.23 -3.64 10.43
N ARG A 236 1.65 -2.56 11.10
CA ARG A 236 2.93 -1.87 10.88
C ARG A 236 3.82 -1.94 12.12
N LEU A 237 5.11 -2.17 11.92
CA LEU A 237 6.15 -2.03 12.93
C LEU A 237 6.52 -0.55 13.14
N PRO A 238 7.24 -0.19 14.24
CA PRO A 238 7.63 1.19 14.51
C PRO A 238 8.48 1.86 13.42
N ASP A 239 9.25 1.08 12.65
CA ASP A 239 10.02 1.55 11.48
C ASP A 239 9.16 1.75 10.20
N ARG A 240 7.84 1.65 10.34
CA ARG A 240 6.82 1.60 9.27
C ARG A 240 6.92 0.36 8.35
N SER A 241 7.70 -0.67 8.68
CA SER A 241 7.68 -1.94 7.93
C SER A 241 6.32 -2.63 8.06
N ARG A 242 5.77 -3.07 6.93
CA ARG A 242 4.45 -3.73 6.86
C ARG A 242 4.62 -5.21 7.21
N VAL A 243 3.81 -5.72 8.14
CA VAL A 243 3.79 -7.14 8.52
C VAL A 243 2.45 -7.74 8.11
N ALA A 244 2.51 -8.87 7.40
CA ALA A 244 1.38 -9.77 7.20
C ALA A 244 1.72 -11.12 7.84
N ALA A 245 0.82 -11.65 8.66
CA ALA A 245 0.96 -12.97 9.28
C ALA A 245 -0.31 -13.80 9.14
N SER A 246 -0.18 -15.12 9.01
CA SER A 246 -1.30 -16.03 8.73
C SER A 246 -1.16 -17.41 9.38
N LEU A 247 -2.31 -17.97 9.75
CA LEU A 247 -2.53 -19.35 10.19
C LEU A 247 -3.19 -20.21 9.09
N MET A 248 -3.31 -19.69 7.86
CA MET A 248 -3.91 -20.40 6.72
C MET A 248 -2.89 -21.23 5.89
N ALA A 249 -1.61 -21.19 6.26
CA ALA A 249 -0.55 -22.03 5.69
C ALA A 249 -0.34 -23.30 6.53
N SER A 250 0.60 -24.16 6.12
CA SER A 250 0.93 -25.42 6.84
C SER A 250 1.41 -25.23 8.28
N ASN A 251 1.85 -24.01 8.63
CA ASN A 251 2.09 -23.52 9.98
C ASN A 251 1.91 -21.99 9.97
N VAL A 252 2.29 -21.30 11.05
CA VAL A 252 2.43 -19.83 11.07
C VAL A 252 3.37 -19.38 9.94
N ALA A 253 2.89 -18.46 9.10
CA ALA A 253 3.69 -17.79 8.08
C ALA A 253 3.68 -16.29 8.35
N ILE A 254 4.85 -15.63 8.24
CA ILE A 254 5.03 -14.20 8.46
C ILE A 254 5.82 -13.63 7.28
N SER A 255 5.36 -12.52 6.70
CA SER A 255 6.13 -11.73 5.73
C SER A 255 6.19 -10.27 6.17
N ILE A 256 7.40 -9.73 6.21
CA ILE A 256 7.70 -8.35 6.62
C ILE A 256 8.30 -7.63 5.42
N ARG A 257 7.66 -6.53 5.00
CA ARG A 257 8.12 -5.71 3.87
C ARG A 257 8.60 -4.36 4.38
N LYS A 258 9.93 -4.19 4.36
CA LYS A 258 10.62 -2.94 4.71
C LYS A 258 10.72 -2.03 3.50
N HIS A 259 10.21 -0.81 3.64
CA HIS A 259 10.24 0.20 2.57
C HIS A 259 11.58 0.95 2.50
N GLY A 260 12.69 0.21 2.54
CA GLY A 260 14.08 0.71 2.65
C GLY A 260 14.62 1.53 1.47
N ALA A 261 13.77 1.93 0.52
CA ALA A 261 14.09 2.83 -0.59
C ALA A 261 13.07 3.99 -0.62
N SER A 262 12.98 4.71 0.49
CA SER A 262 12.17 5.93 0.63
C SER A 262 12.84 7.14 -0.03
N SER A 263 14.12 7.39 0.26
CA SER A 263 14.82 8.68 0.02
C SER A 263 15.30 8.98 -1.40
N TRP A 264 15.29 8.02 -2.33
CA TRP A 264 15.91 8.16 -3.66
C TRP A 264 15.28 9.29 -4.51
N ARG A 265 16.11 10.06 -5.22
CA ARG A 265 15.73 11.11 -6.18
C ARG A 265 15.99 10.64 -7.62
N LEU A 266 15.56 11.43 -8.62
CA LEU A 266 15.85 11.10 -10.04
C LEU A 266 17.36 10.96 -10.31
N LYS A 267 18.20 11.76 -9.63
CA LYS A 267 19.67 11.67 -9.71
C LYS A 267 20.25 10.34 -9.16
N ASP A 268 19.54 9.65 -8.27
CA ASP A 268 20.02 8.39 -7.69
C ASP A 268 19.65 7.20 -8.58
N ILE A 269 18.45 7.24 -9.20
CA ILE A 269 18.08 6.27 -10.24
C ILE A 269 18.87 6.47 -11.57
N GLU A 270 19.38 7.68 -11.84
CA GLU A 270 20.36 7.93 -12.91
C GLU A 270 21.70 7.23 -12.61
N GLN A 271 22.25 7.40 -11.41
CA GLN A 271 23.55 6.82 -11.03
C GLN A 271 23.59 5.29 -11.10
N VAL A 272 22.47 4.59 -10.84
CA VAL A 272 22.36 3.13 -11.02
C VAL A 272 21.87 2.71 -12.41
N GLY A 273 21.78 3.65 -13.37
CA GLY A 273 21.45 3.38 -14.77
C GLY A 273 20.00 2.94 -15.03
N THR A 274 19.06 3.29 -14.16
CA THR A 274 17.61 3.09 -14.39
C THR A 274 17.04 4.12 -15.37
N ILE A 275 17.62 5.33 -15.38
CA ILE A 275 17.44 6.36 -16.41
C ILE A 275 18.83 6.89 -16.81
N ASP A 276 18.89 7.70 -17.85
CA ASP A 276 20.05 8.48 -18.22
C ASP A 276 19.86 9.98 -17.87
N PRO A 277 20.88 10.83 -17.98
CA PRO A 277 20.76 12.27 -17.70
C PRO A 277 19.70 12.98 -18.53
N LEU A 278 19.45 12.54 -19.77
CA LEU A 278 18.43 13.14 -20.62
C LEU A 278 17.02 12.84 -20.13
N MET A 279 16.71 11.58 -19.82
CA MET A 279 15.45 11.22 -19.19
C MET A 279 15.30 11.84 -17.80
N ARG A 280 16.38 12.08 -17.05
CA ARG A 280 16.31 12.85 -15.79
C ARG A 280 15.81 14.28 -16.03
N GLU A 281 16.44 15.04 -16.92
CA GLU A 281 16.00 16.43 -17.17
C GLU A 281 14.58 16.48 -17.74
N PHE A 282 14.25 15.58 -18.68
CA PHE A 282 12.90 15.48 -19.25
C PHE A 282 11.85 15.20 -18.17
N LEU A 283 12.06 14.18 -17.31
CA LEU A 283 11.11 13.80 -16.28
C LEU A 283 11.00 14.86 -15.17
N ALA A 284 12.10 15.51 -14.79
CA ALA A 284 12.08 16.60 -13.82
C ALA A 284 11.32 17.83 -14.35
N ALA A 285 11.53 18.18 -15.62
CA ALA A 285 10.78 19.24 -16.28
C ALA A 285 9.31 18.89 -16.47
N ALA A 286 8.96 17.64 -16.79
CA ALA A 286 7.57 17.19 -16.91
C ALA A 286 6.77 17.38 -15.61
N VAL A 287 7.37 17.06 -14.46
CA VAL A 287 6.76 17.32 -13.15
C VAL A 287 6.57 18.82 -12.91
N ARG A 288 7.59 19.65 -13.17
CA ARG A 288 7.52 21.12 -13.02
C ARG A 288 6.52 21.77 -13.98
N ALA A 289 6.39 21.25 -15.20
CA ALA A 289 5.43 21.68 -16.22
C ALA A 289 3.97 21.29 -15.93
N ARG A 290 3.71 20.66 -14.76
CA ARG A 290 2.42 20.09 -14.36
C ARG A 290 1.83 19.11 -15.39
N LEU A 291 2.67 18.32 -16.06
CA LEU A 291 2.18 17.22 -16.90
C LEU A 291 1.68 16.06 -16.02
N ASN A 292 0.54 15.48 -16.38
CA ASN A 292 -0.09 14.35 -15.71
C ASN A 292 0.63 13.03 -16.08
N ILE A 293 1.26 12.36 -15.10
CA ILE A 293 2.14 11.21 -15.34
C ILE A 293 1.57 9.90 -14.75
N VAL A 294 1.31 8.91 -15.61
CA VAL A 294 0.99 7.54 -15.19
C VAL A 294 2.23 6.65 -15.29
N VAL A 295 2.69 6.11 -14.17
CA VAL A 295 3.83 5.20 -14.12
C VAL A 295 3.37 3.75 -14.23
N CYS A 296 3.88 3.05 -15.23
CA CYS A 296 3.52 1.68 -15.58
C CYS A 296 4.66 0.69 -15.37
N GLY A 297 4.31 -0.59 -15.24
CA GLY A 297 5.25 -1.66 -14.96
C GLY A 297 4.65 -2.84 -14.20
N GLY A 298 5.38 -3.95 -14.21
CA GLY A 298 5.00 -5.18 -13.49
C GLY A 298 5.07 -5.07 -11.96
N MET A 299 4.78 -6.19 -11.28
CA MET A 299 5.06 -6.34 -9.85
C MET A 299 6.57 -6.25 -9.59
N THR A 300 6.97 -5.61 -8.48
CA THR A 300 8.38 -5.35 -8.08
C THR A 300 9.22 -4.49 -9.04
N ALA A 301 8.70 -4.07 -10.20
CA ALA A 301 9.44 -3.31 -11.21
C ALA A 301 9.95 -1.93 -10.72
N GLY A 302 9.32 -1.38 -9.68
CA GLY A 302 9.76 -0.13 -9.05
C GLY A 302 8.85 1.07 -9.28
N LYS A 303 7.63 0.89 -9.81
CA LYS A 303 6.65 1.97 -10.08
C LYS A 303 6.57 3.00 -8.94
N THR A 304 6.30 2.55 -7.71
CA THR A 304 6.18 3.39 -6.52
C THR A 304 7.48 4.11 -6.17
N SER A 305 8.65 3.50 -6.40
CA SER A 305 9.94 4.16 -6.22
C SER A 305 10.16 5.26 -7.25
N LEU A 306 9.80 5.04 -8.52
CA LEU A 306 9.90 6.05 -9.57
C LEU A 306 8.93 7.22 -9.32
N VAL A 307 7.69 6.95 -8.91
CA VAL A 307 6.73 7.99 -8.49
C VAL A 307 7.26 8.79 -7.28
N ARG A 308 7.85 8.15 -6.26
CA ARG A 308 8.54 8.89 -5.17
C ARG A 308 9.69 9.77 -5.67
N CYS A 309 10.40 9.37 -6.72
CA CYS A 309 11.46 10.21 -7.31
C CYS A 309 10.85 11.42 -8.04
N LEU A 310 9.83 11.21 -8.87
CA LEU A 310 9.10 12.29 -9.57
C LEU A 310 8.47 13.27 -8.58
N ALA A 311 7.86 12.77 -7.49
CA ALA A 311 7.24 13.58 -6.44
C ALA A 311 8.20 14.51 -5.68
N ARG A 312 9.52 14.39 -5.90
CA ARG A 312 10.57 15.24 -5.30
C ARG A 312 11.04 16.37 -6.20
N GLU A 313 10.56 16.40 -7.43
CA GLU A 313 10.73 17.49 -8.39
C GLU A 313 9.51 18.45 -8.39
N ILE A 314 8.51 18.17 -7.53
CA ILE A 314 7.37 19.07 -7.26
C ILE A 314 7.88 20.30 -6.48
N PRO A 315 7.56 21.53 -6.93
CA PRO A 315 7.91 22.77 -6.24
C PRO A 315 7.45 22.88 -4.78
N ALA A 316 8.09 23.75 -4.00
CA ALA A 316 7.86 23.89 -2.55
C ALA A 316 6.59 24.69 -2.20
N ASP A 317 6.11 25.49 -3.14
CA ASP A 317 4.91 26.31 -3.08
C ASP A 317 3.61 25.54 -3.41
N GLU A 318 3.73 24.29 -3.89
CA GLU A 318 2.59 23.44 -4.24
C GLU A 318 2.19 22.49 -3.10
N ARG A 319 0.88 22.19 -3.04
CA ARG A 319 0.31 21.21 -2.11
C ARG A 319 -0.01 19.88 -2.82
N LEU A 320 0.62 18.81 -2.36
CA LEU A 320 0.37 17.44 -2.82
C LEU A 320 -0.54 16.70 -1.84
N ILE A 321 -1.52 15.95 -2.35
CA ILE A 321 -2.22 14.94 -1.55
C ILE A 321 -1.94 13.53 -2.09
N THR A 322 -1.49 12.63 -1.21
CA THR A 322 -1.38 11.19 -1.54
C THR A 322 -2.61 10.42 -1.10
N LEU A 323 -3.02 9.46 -1.91
CA LEU A 323 -4.17 8.58 -1.70
C LEU A 323 -3.74 7.12 -1.90
N GLU A 324 -3.75 6.35 -0.81
CA GLU A 324 -3.06 5.06 -0.73
C GLU A 324 -3.93 3.99 -0.07
N THR A 325 -3.83 2.73 -0.50
CA THR A 325 -4.55 1.62 0.15
C THR A 325 -3.97 1.30 1.54
N GLU A 326 -2.65 1.39 1.64
CA GLU A 326 -1.83 1.39 2.86
C GLU A 326 -0.66 2.33 2.53
N PHE A 327 -0.17 3.13 3.49
CA PHE A 327 0.92 4.08 3.23
C PHE A 327 2.19 3.37 2.73
N GLU A 328 2.59 3.67 1.48
CA GLU A 328 3.86 3.25 0.88
C GLU A 328 4.69 4.45 0.36
N LEU A 329 4.09 5.58 -0.02
CA LEU A 329 4.80 6.68 -0.66
C LEU A 329 5.72 7.43 0.32
N PHE A 330 5.26 7.62 1.57
CA PHE A 330 6.01 8.26 2.65
C PHE A 330 6.53 9.68 2.34
N LEU A 331 5.83 10.40 1.46
CA LEU A 331 6.21 11.76 1.06
C LEU A 331 5.93 12.79 2.17
N ASP A 332 5.06 12.46 3.13
CA ASP A 332 4.82 13.15 4.41
C ASP A 332 6.10 13.33 5.25
N THR A 333 7.11 12.47 5.07
CA THR A 333 8.28 12.38 5.97
C THR A 333 9.34 13.48 5.75
N GLY A 334 8.96 14.63 5.19
CA GLY A 334 9.88 15.76 4.91
C GLY A 334 10.90 15.47 3.80
N GLN A 335 10.66 14.46 2.96
CA GLN A 335 11.58 14.05 1.89
C GLN A 335 11.29 14.70 0.54
N THR A 336 10.20 15.45 0.40
CA THR A 336 9.93 16.36 -0.74
C THR A 336 9.85 17.80 -0.23
N ALA A 337 9.93 18.77 -1.14
CA ALA A 337 9.82 20.19 -0.81
C ALA A 337 8.37 20.67 -0.72
N ALA A 338 7.46 20.04 -1.47
CA ALA A 338 6.03 20.33 -1.48
C ALA A 338 5.35 20.04 -0.14
N HIS A 339 4.25 20.74 0.16
CA HIS A 339 3.44 20.45 1.34
C HIS A 339 2.57 19.21 1.08
N VAL A 340 2.92 18.09 1.71
CA VAL A 340 2.21 16.81 1.56
C VAL A 340 1.21 16.57 2.67
N VAL A 341 -0.01 16.17 2.32
CA VAL A 341 -0.93 15.47 3.24
C VAL A 341 -1.23 14.08 2.68
N ALA A 342 -1.07 13.05 3.49
CA ALA A 342 -1.23 11.66 3.07
C ALA A 342 -2.51 11.05 3.65
N PHE A 343 -3.31 10.40 2.81
CA PHE A 343 -4.55 9.71 3.16
C PHE A 343 -4.43 8.20 2.91
N GLU A 344 -4.88 7.41 3.89
CA GLU A 344 -4.83 5.94 3.87
C GLU A 344 -6.26 5.38 3.91
N ALA A 345 -6.55 4.47 2.98
CA ALA A 345 -7.82 3.76 2.92
C ALA A 345 -8.02 2.89 4.17
N ARG A 346 -9.29 2.68 4.56
CA ARG A 346 -9.62 1.86 5.73
C ARG A 346 -10.39 0.62 5.30
N GLU A 347 -9.86 -0.55 5.63
CA GLU A 347 -10.59 -1.81 5.50
C GLU A 347 -11.81 -1.84 6.45
N SER A 348 -12.84 -2.64 6.15
CA SER A 348 -13.96 -2.89 7.07
C SER A 348 -13.49 -3.39 8.45
N ASN A 349 -14.24 -3.05 9.49
CA ASN A 349 -14.01 -3.52 10.86
C ASN A 349 -14.78 -4.82 11.20
N GLY A 350 -15.63 -5.34 10.32
CA GLY A 350 -16.38 -6.57 10.60
C GLY A 350 -17.35 -7.03 9.51
N GLU A 351 -18.31 -7.87 9.90
CA GLU A 351 -19.38 -8.37 9.01
C GLU A 351 -20.18 -7.21 8.39
N GLY A 352 -20.54 -7.36 7.11
CA GLY A 352 -21.35 -6.37 6.38
C GLY A 352 -20.59 -5.16 5.80
N GLY A 353 -19.26 -5.12 5.88
CA GLY A 353 -18.46 -4.03 5.27
C GLY A 353 -18.44 -2.72 6.05
N ALA A 354 -19.01 -2.70 7.26
CA ALA A 354 -19.14 -1.49 8.07
C ALA A 354 -17.77 -0.83 8.37
N GLY A 355 -17.67 0.45 8.02
CA GLY A 355 -16.48 1.26 8.26
C GLY A 355 -15.42 1.20 7.14
N GLU A 356 -15.63 0.44 6.07
CA GLU A 356 -14.75 0.52 4.89
C GLU A 356 -14.74 1.93 4.27
N LEU A 357 -13.57 2.36 3.79
CA LEU A 357 -13.36 3.63 3.09
C LEU A 357 -12.28 3.40 2.03
N THR A 358 -12.67 3.35 0.75
CA THR A 358 -11.76 3.06 -0.37
C THR A 358 -11.14 4.34 -0.94
N ILE A 359 -10.15 4.19 -1.83
CA ILE A 359 -9.56 5.33 -2.56
C ILE A 359 -10.63 6.09 -3.35
N ALA A 360 -11.62 5.39 -3.93
CA ALA A 360 -12.71 6.01 -4.68
C ALA A 360 -13.62 6.87 -3.78
N ASP A 361 -13.84 6.47 -2.53
CA ASP A 361 -14.66 7.22 -1.57
C ASP A 361 -13.91 8.46 -1.02
N MET A 362 -12.58 8.38 -0.90
CA MET A 362 -11.74 9.49 -0.43
C MET A 362 -11.52 10.58 -1.49
N LEU A 363 -11.48 10.22 -2.78
CA LEU A 363 -11.03 11.12 -3.84
C LEU A 363 -11.91 12.40 -3.98
N PRO A 364 -13.26 12.33 -3.97
CA PRO A 364 -14.12 13.51 -4.01
C PRO A 364 -14.03 14.40 -2.76
N GLU A 365 -13.67 13.83 -1.60
CA GLU A 365 -13.48 14.58 -0.36
C GLU A 365 -12.13 15.32 -0.38
N VAL A 366 -11.08 14.69 -0.91
CA VAL A 366 -9.74 15.28 -1.08
C VAL A 366 -9.75 16.55 -1.94
N LEU A 367 -10.66 16.68 -2.91
CA LEU A 367 -10.85 17.90 -3.72
C LEU A 367 -11.10 19.16 -2.87
N ARG A 368 -11.54 19.01 -1.61
CA ARG A 368 -11.83 20.12 -0.69
C ARG A 368 -10.62 20.60 0.13
N TYR A 369 -9.46 19.95 0.01
CA TYR A 369 -8.28 20.21 0.83
C TYR A 369 -7.27 21.18 0.17
N ASN A 370 -7.68 21.90 -0.88
CA ASN A 370 -6.88 22.89 -1.62
C ASN A 370 -5.53 22.32 -2.09
N ALA A 371 -5.54 21.15 -2.74
CA ALA A 371 -4.36 20.55 -3.35
C ALA A 371 -4.16 21.03 -4.79
N ASP A 372 -2.92 21.28 -5.19
CA ASP A 372 -2.53 21.44 -6.59
C ASP A 372 -2.55 20.10 -7.32
N ARG A 373 -2.18 19.01 -6.64
CA ARG A 373 -1.95 17.68 -7.22
C ARG A 373 -2.50 16.56 -6.35
N ILE A 374 -3.03 15.51 -6.98
CA ILE A 374 -3.32 14.21 -6.38
C ILE A 374 -2.27 13.17 -6.81
N MET A 375 -1.94 12.25 -5.90
CA MET A 375 -1.12 11.09 -6.18
C MET A 375 -1.74 9.79 -5.66
N VAL A 376 -2.19 8.92 -6.55
CA VAL A 376 -2.74 7.59 -6.18
C VAL A 376 -1.67 6.50 -6.27
N GLY A 377 -1.43 5.81 -5.15
CA GLY A 377 -0.35 4.83 -4.99
C GLY A 377 -0.35 3.70 -6.04
N GLU A 378 -1.51 3.07 -6.30
CA GLU A 378 -1.72 2.17 -7.44
C GLU A 378 -3.21 2.10 -7.83
N VAL A 379 -3.53 2.32 -9.11
CA VAL A 379 -4.88 2.20 -9.66
C VAL A 379 -5.16 0.76 -10.13
N ARG A 380 -6.08 0.11 -9.43
CA ARG A 380 -6.46 -1.31 -9.55
C ARG A 380 -7.91 -1.51 -9.98
N GLY A 381 -8.84 -0.72 -9.45
CA GLY A 381 -10.29 -0.95 -9.50
C GLY A 381 -11.12 0.28 -9.90
N LYS A 382 -12.14 0.59 -9.08
CA LYS A 382 -13.17 1.62 -9.33
C LYS A 382 -12.60 3.04 -9.31
N GLU A 383 -11.58 3.27 -8.51
CA GLU A 383 -10.85 4.53 -8.37
C GLU A 383 -10.18 5.02 -9.66
N ALA A 384 -10.19 4.21 -10.72
CA ALA A 384 -9.73 4.62 -12.05
C ALA A 384 -10.56 5.75 -12.67
N GLU A 385 -11.88 5.75 -12.49
CA GLU A 385 -12.77 6.82 -13.01
C GLU A 385 -12.43 8.15 -12.33
N ALA A 386 -12.64 8.22 -11.01
CA ALA A 386 -12.37 9.41 -10.21
C ALA A 386 -10.92 9.93 -10.33
N MET A 387 -9.92 9.06 -10.51
CA MET A 387 -8.54 9.50 -10.76
C MET A 387 -8.39 10.20 -12.12
N MET A 388 -8.99 9.67 -13.20
CA MET A 388 -8.94 10.33 -14.51
C MET A 388 -9.79 11.61 -14.53
N GLU A 389 -10.90 11.65 -13.78
CA GLU A 389 -11.68 12.88 -13.57
C GLU A 389 -10.84 13.94 -12.85
N ALA A 390 -10.19 13.63 -11.73
CA ALA A 390 -9.34 14.61 -11.04
C ALA A 390 -8.17 15.10 -11.90
N MET A 391 -7.56 14.20 -12.70
CA MET A 391 -6.48 14.55 -13.63
C MET A 391 -6.95 15.47 -14.77
N SER A 392 -8.18 15.31 -15.26
CA SER A 392 -8.76 16.19 -16.29
C SER A 392 -9.43 17.47 -15.74
N MET A 393 -9.91 17.45 -14.49
CA MET A 393 -10.60 18.56 -13.83
C MET A 393 -9.66 19.48 -13.03
N GLY A 394 -8.57 19.92 -13.66
CA GLY A 394 -7.74 21.03 -13.18
C GLY A 394 -6.71 20.71 -12.09
N MET A 395 -6.58 19.45 -11.64
CA MET A 395 -5.47 19.03 -10.76
C MET A 395 -4.23 18.62 -11.58
N GLU A 396 -3.77 19.54 -12.42
CA GLU A 396 -2.65 19.31 -13.34
C GLU A 396 -1.36 18.92 -12.61
N GLY A 397 -0.61 17.99 -13.19
CA GLY A 397 0.62 17.47 -12.62
C GLY A 397 0.41 16.33 -11.62
N SER A 398 -0.81 15.79 -11.57
CA SER A 398 -1.19 14.62 -10.79
C SER A 398 -0.55 13.33 -11.32
N MET A 399 -0.42 12.33 -10.46
CA MET A 399 0.30 11.09 -10.79
C MET A 399 -0.38 9.85 -10.25
N CYS A 400 -0.24 8.71 -10.93
CA CYS A 400 -0.59 7.41 -10.34
C CYS A 400 0.30 6.29 -10.85
N THR A 401 0.28 5.13 -10.17
CA THR A 401 0.86 3.90 -10.74
C THR A 401 -0.21 2.96 -11.27
N LEU A 402 0.09 2.26 -12.37
CA LEU A 402 -0.84 1.32 -12.99
C LEU A 402 -0.13 0.02 -13.40
N HIS A 403 -0.75 -1.13 -13.14
CA HIS A 403 -0.20 -2.41 -13.61
C HIS A 403 -0.51 -2.63 -15.11
N ALA A 404 0.48 -2.32 -15.93
CA ALA A 404 0.61 -2.71 -17.34
C ALA A 404 2.07 -3.12 -17.57
N LYS A 405 2.32 -4.22 -18.30
CA LYS A 405 3.69 -4.71 -18.58
C LYS A 405 4.28 -4.19 -19.88
N LYS A 406 3.43 -3.67 -20.76
CA LYS A 406 3.75 -3.25 -22.12
C LYS A 406 2.99 -1.96 -22.46
N PRO A 407 3.53 -1.06 -23.28
CA PRO A 407 2.82 0.14 -23.69
C PRO A 407 1.52 -0.12 -24.45
N GLU A 408 1.50 -1.10 -25.36
CA GLU A 408 0.33 -1.43 -26.19
C GLU A 408 -0.84 -2.00 -25.36
N GLU A 409 -0.54 -2.54 -24.18
CA GLU A 409 -1.55 -3.00 -23.22
C GLU A 409 -2.11 -1.87 -22.35
N PHE A 410 -1.51 -0.67 -22.31
CA PHE A 410 -1.88 0.36 -21.33
C PHE A 410 -3.32 0.87 -21.52
N ILE A 411 -3.60 1.42 -22.70
CA ILE A 411 -4.89 2.06 -23.01
C ILE A 411 -6.03 1.04 -22.87
N SER A 412 -5.86 -0.17 -23.41
CA SER A 412 -6.87 -1.23 -23.31
C SER A 412 -7.10 -1.70 -21.87
N ARG A 413 -6.06 -1.77 -21.02
CA ARG A 413 -6.19 -2.04 -19.58
C ARG A 413 -6.83 -0.90 -18.80
N LEU A 414 -6.74 0.35 -19.26
CA LEU A 414 -7.35 1.51 -18.60
C LEU A 414 -8.83 1.64 -18.99
N VAL A 415 -9.17 1.52 -20.28
CA VAL A 415 -10.55 1.39 -20.77
C VAL A 415 -11.28 0.23 -20.07
N LEU A 416 -10.62 -0.92 -19.86
CA LEU A 416 -11.20 -2.05 -19.11
C LEU A 416 -11.42 -1.79 -17.60
N ARG A 417 -10.78 -0.77 -17.01
CA ARG A 417 -11.09 -0.32 -15.64
C ARG A 417 -12.26 0.68 -15.65
N LEU A 418 -12.24 1.65 -16.55
CA LEU A 418 -13.31 2.65 -16.70
C LEU A 418 -14.65 1.97 -17.05
N GLY A 419 -14.65 0.96 -17.92
CA GLY A 419 -15.82 0.13 -18.21
C GLY A 419 -16.29 -0.80 -17.07
N LYS A 420 -15.54 -0.91 -15.96
CA LYS A 420 -16.02 -1.54 -14.71
C LYS A 420 -16.63 -0.53 -13.74
N ALA A 421 -16.36 0.76 -13.94
CA ALA A 421 -16.98 1.84 -13.18
C ALA A 421 -18.33 2.23 -13.83
N GLY A 422 -18.37 2.31 -15.17
CA GLY A 422 -19.61 2.41 -15.95
C GLY A 422 -19.46 2.94 -17.37
N LEU A 423 -18.29 3.48 -17.72
CA LEU A 423 -18.06 4.19 -18.98
C LEU A 423 -18.07 3.26 -20.19
N ASP A 424 -18.63 3.73 -21.31
CA ASP A 424 -18.44 3.10 -22.60
C ASP A 424 -17.01 3.33 -23.15
N VAL A 425 -16.67 2.66 -24.25
CA VAL A 425 -15.33 2.71 -24.85
C VAL A 425 -14.96 4.10 -25.39
N SER A 426 -15.93 4.85 -25.93
CA SER A 426 -15.71 6.20 -26.46
C SER A 426 -15.45 7.18 -25.31
N THR A 427 -16.36 7.24 -24.33
CA THR A 427 -16.19 8.09 -23.14
C THR A 427 -14.91 7.73 -22.37
N SER A 428 -14.57 6.44 -22.28
CA SER A 428 -13.30 6.00 -21.70
C SER A 428 -12.08 6.55 -22.45
N HIS A 429 -12.08 6.58 -23.78
CA HIS A 429 -10.96 7.13 -24.56
C HIS A 429 -10.85 8.65 -24.41
N GLY A 430 -11.96 9.39 -24.51
CA GLY A 430 -11.96 10.85 -24.30
C GLY A 430 -11.50 11.24 -22.90
N LEU A 431 -11.95 10.52 -21.86
CA LEU A 431 -11.50 10.77 -20.48
C LEU A 431 -10.00 10.44 -20.30
N ILE A 432 -9.47 9.40 -20.94
CA ILE A 432 -8.02 9.10 -20.89
C ILE A 432 -7.20 10.19 -21.59
N GLU A 433 -7.68 10.69 -22.73
CA GLU A 433 -6.99 11.73 -23.51
C GLU A 433 -6.91 13.06 -22.76
N SER A 434 -8.02 13.51 -22.18
CA SER A 434 -8.05 14.73 -21.36
C SER A 434 -7.36 14.60 -20.00
N ALA A 435 -7.02 13.37 -19.56
CA ALA A 435 -6.44 13.12 -18.23
C ALA A 435 -4.94 12.83 -18.23
N VAL A 436 -4.40 12.12 -19.23
CA VAL A 436 -3.03 11.58 -19.19
C VAL A 436 -2.16 12.28 -20.22
N ASP A 437 -1.09 12.95 -19.79
CA ASP A 437 -0.09 13.50 -20.71
C ASP A 437 0.98 12.47 -21.06
N LEU A 438 1.53 11.80 -20.03
CA LEU A 438 2.70 10.94 -20.14
C LEU A 438 2.49 9.58 -19.47
N MET A 439 2.92 8.53 -20.16
CA MET A 439 2.98 7.15 -19.68
C MET A 439 4.46 6.73 -19.57
N VAL A 440 4.93 6.44 -18.35
CA VAL A 440 6.35 6.10 -18.09
C VAL A 440 6.46 4.65 -17.65
N PHE A 441 7.08 3.81 -18.48
CA PHE A 441 7.15 2.35 -18.28
C PHE A 441 8.47 1.95 -17.64
N ILE A 442 8.42 1.34 -16.44
CA ILE A 442 9.58 0.78 -15.74
C ILE A 442 9.52 -0.74 -15.64
N GLU A 443 10.63 -1.39 -15.94
CA GLU A 443 10.80 -2.84 -15.94
C GLU A 443 11.96 -3.30 -15.05
N LYS A 444 11.85 -4.52 -14.51
CA LYS A 444 12.93 -5.21 -13.80
C LYS A 444 13.66 -6.12 -14.80
N ARG A 445 14.89 -5.75 -15.14
CA ARG A 445 15.80 -6.52 -16.00
C ARG A 445 16.35 -7.75 -15.25
N PRO A 446 16.99 -8.71 -15.97
CA PRO A 446 17.78 -9.76 -15.34
C PRO A 446 18.76 -9.22 -14.29
N TYR A 447 19.12 -10.06 -13.31
CA TYR A 447 19.93 -9.70 -12.13
C TYR A 447 19.32 -8.60 -11.22
N GLY A 448 18.08 -8.19 -11.48
CA GLY A 448 17.30 -7.33 -10.58
C GLY A 448 17.48 -5.83 -10.78
N ALA A 449 18.34 -5.41 -11.70
CA ALA A 449 18.42 -4.03 -12.17
C ALA A 449 17.06 -3.53 -12.69
N LYS A 450 16.80 -2.23 -12.57
CA LYS A 450 15.58 -1.59 -13.07
C LYS A 450 15.94 -0.66 -14.22
N ALA A 451 15.01 -0.44 -15.14
CA ALA A 451 15.15 0.55 -16.20
C ALA A 451 13.79 1.11 -16.61
N VAL A 452 13.70 2.42 -16.86
CA VAL A 452 12.61 2.97 -17.67
C VAL A 452 12.85 2.52 -19.10
N THR A 453 11.91 1.79 -19.70
CA THR A 453 12.03 1.24 -21.06
C THR A 453 11.35 2.12 -22.10
N HIS A 454 10.27 2.79 -21.73
CA HIS A 454 9.51 3.67 -22.63
C HIS A 454 8.98 4.90 -21.90
N ILE A 455 8.92 6.03 -22.59
CA ILE A 455 8.14 7.20 -22.21
C ILE A 455 7.28 7.55 -23.42
N TRP A 456 5.96 7.44 -23.28
CA TRP A 456 4.99 7.72 -24.35
C TRP A 456 4.11 8.91 -23.95
N GLU A 457 3.81 9.76 -24.91
CA GLU A 457 2.84 10.85 -24.83
C GLU A 457 1.46 10.35 -25.31
N VAL A 458 0.38 10.98 -24.82
CA VAL A 458 -0.97 10.86 -25.39
C VAL A 458 -1.20 11.99 -26.39
N ASP A 459 -1.35 11.64 -27.66
CA ASP A 459 -1.36 12.56 -28.81
C ASP A 459 -2.78 12.68 -29.40
N GLY A 460 -3.73 13.04 -28.54
CA GLY A 460 -5.12 13.27 -28.91
C GLY A 460 -5.94 12.02 -29.24
N LEU A 461 -7.06 12.23 -29.94
CA LEU A 461 -7.98 11.20 -30.41
C LEU A 461 -7.94 11.05 -31.93
N GLY A 462 -7.69 9.81 -32.38
CA GLY A 462 -7.69 9.43 -33.79
C GLY A 462 -9.00 8.77 -34.25
N GLU A 463 -8.91 8.04 -35.36
CA GLU A 463 -10.06 7.36 -35.98
C GLU A 463 -10.81 6.45 -35.00
N GLY A 464 -12.14 6.51 -35.06
CA GLY A 464 -13.01 5.77 -34.15
C GLY A 464 -12.99 6.26 -32.69
N HIS A 465 -12.58 7.52 -32.45
CA HIS A 465 -12.50 8.15 -31.13
C HIS A 465 -11.60 7.35 -30.17
N ARG A 466 -10.42 6.96 -30.66
CA ARG A 466 -9.42 6.20 -29.89
C ARG A 466 -8.22 7.07 -29.58
N VAL A 467 -7.72 6.96 -28.34
CA VAL A 467 -6.47 7.58 -27.92
C VAL A 467 -5.32 7.18 -28.85
N VAL A 468 -4.65 8.18 -29.43
CA VAL A 468 -3.38 8.02 -30.14
C VAL A 468 -2.24 8.24 -29.15
N THR A 469 -1.12 7.54 -29.34
CA THR A 469 0.02 7.60 -28.43
C THR A 469 1.33 7.77 -29.19
N ASN A 470 2.11 8.77 -28.79
CA ASN A 470 3.36 9.15 -29.41
C ASN A 470 4.55 8.64 -28.58
N PRO A 471 5.35 7.67 -29.05
CA PRO A 471 6.47 7.16 -28.28
C PRO A 471 7.63 8.16 -28.32
N LEU A 472 7.88 8.90 -27.22
CA LEU A 472 8.96 9.90 -27.13
C LEU A 472 10.34 9.29 -26.83
N PHE A 473 10.35 8.23 -26.02
CA PHE A 473 11.54 7.42 -25.70
C PHE A 473 11.20 5.93 -25.79
N ALA A 474 12.12 5.13 -26.34
CA ALA A 474 11.96 3.68 -26.51
C ALA A 474 13.33 2.96 -26.51
N PRO A 475 13.39 1.61 -26.37
CA PRO A 475 14.65 0.88 -26.40
C PRO A 475 15.28 0.87 -27.80
N SER A 476 16.55 1.26 -27.89
CA SER A 476 17.36 1.08 -29.10
C SER A 476 17.51 -0.41 -29.43
N LYS A 477 17.36 -0.74 -30.72
CA LYS A 477 17.53 -2.12 -31.24
C LYS A 477 18.97 -2.64 -31.11
N GLU A 478 19.95 -1.75 -31.00
CA GLU A 478 21.37 -2.09 -30.98
C GLU A 478 21.86 -2.35 -29.55
N THR A 479 21.48 -1.50 -28.60
CA THR A 479 22.02 -1.51 -27.22
C THR A 479 21.03 -1.97 -26.16
N GLY A 480 19.72 -2.03 -26.48
CA GLY A 480 18.67 -2.25 -25.48
C GLY A 480 18.61 -1.15 -24.39
N ARG A 481 19.30 -0.02 -24.57
CA ARG A 481 19.18 1.18 -23.75
C ARG A 481 18.05 2.06 -24.29
N THR A 482 17.39 2.79 -23.41
CA THR A 482 16.26 3.65 -23.77
C THR A 482 16.77 4.97 -24.34
N VAL A 483 16.35 5.31 -25.56
CA VAL A 483 16.85 6.48 -26.30
C VAL A 483 15.68 7.34 -26.80
N PRO A 484 15.88 8.63 -27.12
CA PRO A 484 14.87 9.43 -27.79
C PRO A 484 14.46 8.82 -29.13
N THR A 485 13.18 8.88 -29.44
CA THR A 485 12.69 8.59 -30.79
C THR A 485 12.80 9.83 -31.68
N PRO A 486 12.72 9.69 -33.02
CA PRO A 486 12.65 10.83 -33.94
C PRO A 486 11.28 11.54 -33.93
N TYR A 487 10.27 11.05 -33.20
CA TYR A 487 8.94 11.66 -33.21
C TYR A 487 8.92 12.91 -32.33
N PRO A 488 8.54 14.10 -32.87
CA PRO A 488 8.42 15.31 -32.06
C PRO A 488 7.31 15.13 -31.02
N MET A 489 7.39 15.87 -29.92
CA MET A 489 6.30 15.96 -28.94
C MET A 489 5.28 17.02 -29.40
N THR A 490 4.05 17.00 -28.89
CA THR A 490 3.06 18.06 -29.19
C THR A 490 3.57 19.45 -28.81
N SER A 491 3.17 20.48 -29.56
CA SER A 491 3.67 21.86 -29.39
C SER A 491 3.36 22.43 -28.00
N ASP A 492 2.12 22.26 -27.51
CA ASP A 492 1.71 22.71 -26.18
C ASP A 492 2.64 22.14 -25.09
N ARG A 493 2.80 20.82 -25.06
CA ARG A 493 3.68 20.18 -24.07
C ARG A 493 5.15 20.59 -24.26
N ALA A 494 5.59 20.85 -25.49
CA ALA A 494 6.95 21.29 -25.76
C ALA A 494 7.20 22.70 -25.22
N GLU A 495 6.24 23.62 -25.37
CA GLU A 495 6.27 24.96 -24.80
C GLU A 495 6.19 24.91 -23.26
N ARG A 496 5.34 24.05 -22.68
CA ARG A 496 5.26 23.81 -21.23
C ARG A 496 6.57 23.24 -20.66
N LEU A 497 7.20 22.28 -21.32
CA LEU A 497 8.51 21.74 -20.91
C LEU A 497 9.62 22.80 -21.02
N ALA A 498 9.61 23.62 -22.08
CA ALA A 498 10.57 24.71 -22.24
C ALA A 498 10.43 25.77 -21.14
N ALA A 499 9.19 26.16 -20.78
CA ALA A 499 8.91 27.02 -19.64
C ALA A 499 9.36 26.41 -18.30
N ALA A 500 9.29 25.08 -18.17
CA ALA A 500 9.81 24.33 -17.02
C ALA A 500 11.33 24.07 -17.05
N GLY A 501 12.06 24.65 -18.01
CA GLY A 501 13.52 24.64 -18.10
C GLY A 501 14.14 23.46 -18.86
N PHE A 502 13.36 22.73 -19.67
CA PHE A 502 13.91 21.71 -20.58
C PHE A 502 14.31 22.33 -21.91
N ASP A 503 15.55 22.12 -22.37
CA ASP A 503 15.95 22.46 -23.73
C ASP A 503 15.45 21.38 -24.72
N PRO A 504 14.53 21.70 -25.66
CA PRO A 504 14.02 20.73 -26.64
C PRO A 504 15.11 20.14 -27.54
N LEU A 505 16.22 20.86 -27.77
CA LEU A 505 17.32 20.43 -28.63
C LEU A 505 18.11 19.26 -28.02
N LEU A 506 18.02 19.03 -26.71
CA LEU A 506 18.70 17.91 -26.04
C LEU A 506 18.32 16.54 -26.66
N ARG A 507 17.06 16.36 -27.10
CA ARG A 507 16.64 15.12 -27.80
C ARG A 507 17.35 14.93 -29.14
N ALA A 508 17.67 16.01 -29.84
CA ALA A 508 18.39 15.99 -31.12
C ALA A 508 19.92 15.92 -30.93
N HIS A 509 20.46 16.49 -29.86
CA HIS A 509 21.88 16.42 -29.52
C HIS A 509 22.32 15.04 -28.97
N TYR A 510 21.40 14.30 -28.34
CA TYR A 510 21.67 12.98 -27.76
C TYR A 510 20.76 11.89 -28.38
N PRO A 511 20.88 11.58 -29.69
CA PRO A 511 20.00 10.62 -30.38
C PRO A 511 20.16 9.17 -29.92
N GLN A 512 21.25 8.85 -29.21
CA GLN A 512 21.49 7.55 -28.55
C GLN A 512 21.29 7.64 -27.03
N GLY A 513 20.62 8.69 -26.55
CA GLY A 513 20.59 9.08 -25.13
C GLY A 513 21.91 9.69 -24.66
N ALA A 514 21.92 10.19 -23.43
CA ALA A 514 23.09 10.70 -22.72
C ALA A 514 23.70 9.63 -21.78
N TRP A 515 23.48 8.34 -22.08
CA TRP A 515 24.03 7.22 -21.30
C TRP A 515 25.55 7.34 -21.17
N PRO A 516 26.11 7.16 -19.96
CA PRO A 516 27.55 7.04 -19.80
C PRO A 516 28.07 5.90 -20.68
N THR A 517 29.03 6.18 -21.56
CA THR A 517 29.82 5.14 -22.22
C THR A 517 30.41 4.22 -21.15
N ASP A 518 30.23 2.91 -21.30
CA ASP A 518 30.43 1.94 -20.21
C ASP A 518 31.79 2.12 -19.53
N ARG A 519 31.77 2.61 -18.28
CA ARG A 519 32.92 2.45 -17.38
C ARG A 519 33.15 0.97 -17.23
N GLN A 520 34.39 0.55 -17.42
CA GLN A 520 34.84 -0.84 -17.32
C GLN A 520 34.30 -1.49 -16.04
N ALA A 521 33.27 -2.34 -16.19
CA ALA A 521 32.72 -3.12 -15.10
C ALA A 521 33.70 -4.26 -14.78
N SER A 522 34.53 -4.03 -13.76
CA SER A 522 35.50 -4.96 -13.19
C SER A 522 35.03 -5.42 -11.81
#